data_AF-A0AAD8Y678-F1
#
_entry.id   AF-A0AAD8Y678-F1
#
_cell.length_a   1.000
_cell.length_b   1.000
_cell.length_c   1.000
_cell.angle_alpha   90.00
_cell.angle_beta   90.00
_cell.angle_gamma   90.00
#
_symmetry.space_group_name_H-M   'P 1'
#
loop_
_entity.id
_entity.type
_entity.pdbx_description
1 polymer ?
#
loop_
_entity_poly.entity_id
_entity_poly.type
_entity_poly.pdbx_seq_one_letter_code
_entity_poly.pdbx_strand_id
1 'polypeptide(L)' 'MTGDEAKAVIEDINPSLQVQIIPEGWMATADHRLDRVRIFVGEDGNVTMEPQRG' A
#
# COMPACT_ATOMS: atom_id res chain seq x y z
N MET A 1 -2.06 -2.08 12.58
CA MET A 1 -2.88 -2.45 11.42
C MET A 1 -1.95 -3.10 10.44
N THR A 2 -2.27 -4.32 10.03
CA THR A 2 -1.42 -5.09 9.12
C THR A 2 -1.56 -4.59 7.69
N GLY A 3 -0.61 -4.93 6.83
CA GLY A 3 -0.70 -4.63 5.40
C GLY A 3 -1.97 -5.20 4.75
N ASP A 4 -2.37 -6.42 5.14
CA ASP A 4 -3.56 -7.08 4.61
C ASP A 4 -4.85 -6.41 5.07
N GLU A 5 -4.94 -5.99 6.34
CA GLU A 5 -6.08 -5.22 6.85
C GLU A 5 -6.21 -3.88 6.11
N ALA A 6 -5.10 -3.16 5.96
CA ALA A 6 -5.09 -1.89 5.24
C ALA A 6 -5.48 -2.07 3.76
N LYS A 7 -5.01 -3.16 3.14
CA LYS A 7 -5.38 -3.50 1.76
C LYS A 7 -6.88 -3.73 1.62
N ALA A 8 -7.46 -4.55 2.50
CA ALA A 8 -8.89 -4.84 2.47
C ALA A 8 -9.73 -3.56 2.62
N VAL A 9 -9.34 -2.65 3.53
CA VAL A 9 -10.03 -1.37 3.71
C VAL A 9 -9.94 -0.49 2.46
N ILE A 10 -8.76 -0.39 1.82
CA ILE A 10 -8.59 0.44 0.63
C ILE A 10 -9.38 -0.13 -0.56
N GLU A 11 -9.37 -1.45 -0.74
CA GLU A 11 -10.13 -2.12 -1.80
C GLU A 11 -11.65 -2.03 -1.57
N ASP A 12 -12.11 -2.01 -0.31
CA ASP A 12 -13.52 -1.77 0.04
C ASP A 12 -13.96 -0.32 -0.27
N ILE A 13 -13.11 0.66 0.06
CA ILE A 13 -13.38 2.09 -0.24
C ILE A 13 -13.37 2.35 -1.76
N ASN A 14 -12.39 1.79 -2.47
CA ASN A 14 -12.33 1.91 -3.93
C ASN A 14 -11.72 0.65 -4.57
N PRO A 15 -12.56 -0.28 -5.07
CA PRO A 15 -12.11 -1.53 -5.69
C PRO A 15 -11.42 -1.33 -7.03
N SER A 16 -11.44 -0.12 -7.61
CA SER A 16 -10.71 0.18 -8.85
C SER A 16 -9.21 0.44 -8.63
N LEU A 17 -8.75 0.54 -7.38
CA LEU A 17 -7.35 0.81 -7.07
C LEU A 17 -6.54 -0.49 -7.05
N GLN A 18 -5.35 -0.43 -7.64
CA GLN A 18 -4.35 -1.46 -7.55
C GLN A 18 -3.56 -1.29 -6.24
N VAL A 19 -3.88 -2.11 -5.24
CA VAL A 19 -3.21 -2.05 -3.93
C VAL A 19 -2.05 -3.04 -3.88
N GLN A 20 -0.87 -2.54 -3.52
CA GLN A 20 0.36 -3.32 -3.41
C GLN A 20 0.93 -3.23 -2.01
N ILE A 21 1.25 -4.38 -1.40
CA ILE A 21 1.97 -4.46 -0.14
C ILE A 21 3.45 -4.66 -0.46
N ILE A 22 4.31 -3.80 0.09
CA ILE A 22 5.74 -3.77 -0.20
C ILE A 22 6.50 -3.69 1.13
N PRO A 23 7.59 -4.43 1.32
CA PRO A 23 8.41 -4.25 2.52
C PRO A 23 9.05 -2.86 2.57
N GLU A 24 9.19 -2.30 3.76
CA GLU A 24 9.87 -1.04 3.97
C GLU A 24 11.32 -1.07 3.44
N GLY A 25 11.76 0.05 2.86
CA GLY A 25 13.10 0.17 2.28
C GLY A 25 13.26 -0.45 0.88
N TRP A 26 12.25 -1.15 0.36
CA TRP A 26 12.29 -1.64 -1.02
C TRP A 26 12.08 -0.49 -2.02
N MET A 27 12.91 -0.48 -3.06
CA MET A 27 12.80 0.49 -4.14
C MET A 27 11.56 0.20 -4.98
N ALA A 28 10.65 1.18 -5.04
CA ALA A 28 9.53 1.18 -5.96
C ALA A 28 9.83 2.06 -7.18
N THR A 29 9.09 1.85 -8.28
CA THR A 29 9.19 2.71 -9.46
C THR A 29 8.66 4.11 -9.15
N ALA A 30 9.35 5.14 -9.62
CA ALA A 30 9.01 6.55 -9.42
C ALA A 30 7.95 7.06 -10.42
N ASP A 31 7.18 6.17 -11.05
CA ASP A 31 6.04 6.51 -11.88
C ASP A 31 4.89 7.01 -11.01
N HIS A 32 4.16 8.02 -11.48
CA HIS A 32 2.99 8.55 -10.77
C HIS A 32 1.71 7.93 -11.34
N ARG A 33 1.08 7.06 -10.56
CA ARG A 33 -0.13 6.30 -10.94
C ARG A 33 -1.26 6.57 -9.96
N LEU A 34 -2.30 7.25 -10.46
CA LEU A 34 -3.50 7.58 -9.68
C LEU A 34 -4.37 6.37 -9.35
N ASP A 35 -4.18 5.27 -10.08
CA ASP A 35 -4.88 4.00 -9.91
C ASP A 35 -4.15 3.05 -8.96
N ARG A 36 -3.05 3.46 -8.33
CA ARG A 36 -2.24 2.59 -7.46
C ARG A 36 -2.10 3.16 -6.05
N VAL A 37 -2.10 2.28 -5.07
CA VAL A 37 -1.74 2.59 -3.68
C VAL A 37 -0.68 1.58 -3.22
N ARG A 38 0.41 2.08 -2.65
CA ARG A 38 1.45 1.25 -2.04
C ARG A 38 1.34 1.32 -0.53
N ILE A 39 1.29 0.15 0.10
CA ILE A 39 1.30 -0.03 1.54
C ILE A 39 2.69 -0.56 1.90
N PHE A 40 3.48 0.25 2.59
CA PHE A 40 4.78 -0.17 3.07
C PHE A 40 4.64 -0.83 4.43
N VAL A 41 5.20 -2.03 4.58
CA VAL A 41 5.13 -2.82 5.81
C VAL A 41 6.51 -3.09 6.39
N GLY A 42 6.61 -3.05 7.72
CA GLY A 42 7.81 -3.39 8.46
C GLY A 42 8.01 -4.91 8.56
N GLU A 43 9.08 -5.33 9.24
CA GLU A 43 9.36 -6.76 9.47
C GLU A 43 8.26 -7.48 10.26
N ASP A 44 7.49 -6.74 11.06
CA ASP A 44 6.34 -7.22 11.83
C ASP A 44 5.04 -7.30 11.00
N GLY A 45 5.08 -6.94 9.72
CA GLY A 45 3.93 -6.92 8.81
C GLY A 45 2.95 -5.76 9.05
N ASN A 46 3.30 -4.82 9.95
CA ASN A 46 2.50 -3.62 10.19
C ASN A 46 2.84 -2.51 9.21
N VAL A 47 1.83 -1.71 8.88
CA VAL A 47 2.00 -0.53 8.03
C VAL A 47 2.92 0.47 8.73
N THR A 48 4.04 0.84 8.08
CA THR A 48 5.03 1.78 8.66
C THR A 48 4.79 3.23 8.28
N MET A 49 4.07 3.47 7.18
CA MET A 49 3.72 4.81 6.71
C MET A 49 2.32 4.87 6.11
N GLU A 50 1.71 6.06 6.15
CA GLU A 50 0.38 6.28 5.60
C GLU A 50 0.33 5.96 4.09
N PRO A 51 -0.55 5.04 3.65
CA PRO A 51 -0.69 4.71 2.23
C PRO A 51 -1.23 5.89 1.43
N GLN A 52 -0.59 6.19 0.30
CA GLN A 52 -0.99 7.28 -0.60
C GLN A 52 -1.18 6.75 -2.02
N ARG A 53 -2.01 7.46 -2.79
CA ARG A 53 -2.16 7.20 -4.24
C ARG A 53 -0.89 7.64 -4.95
N GLY A 54 -0.30 6.76 -5.77
CA GLY A 54 0.99 7.01 -6.44
C GLY A 54 1.59 5.81 -7.15
#